data_AF-A0A813KJQ1-F1
#
_entry.id   AF-A0A813KJQ1-F1
#
_cell.length_a   1.000
_cell.length_b   1.000
_cell.length_c   1.000
_cell.angle_alpha   90.00
_cell.angle_beta   90.00
_cell.angle_gamma   90.00
#
_symmetry.space_group_name_H-M   'P 1'
#
loop_
_entity.id
_entity.type
_entity.pdbx_description
1 polymer ?
#
loop_
_entity_poly.entity_id
_entity_poly.type
_entity_poly.pdbx_seq_one_letter_code
_entity_poly.pdbx_strand_id
1 'polypeptide(L)'
;VRGAGVDAEVRALEDFSVRPHEDEQMVARQQLAARLFASGDHVATARSFRKDYHERHEGLPPADAPPLEDMEATERYRSPAYLTGIQWVVDYYLKGDASWSWFYPAHYAPMSVSVLSHAMDELPE
;
A
#
# COMPACT_ATOMS: atom_id res chain seq x y z
N VAL A 1 -10.10 28.38 -5.91
CA VAL A 1 -9.52 28.74 -7.23
C VAL A 1 -8.85 30.11 -7.10
N ARG A 2 -7.56 30.23 -7.41
CA ARG A 2 -6.88 31.53 -7.64
C ARG A 2 -6.59 31.68 -9.13
N GLY A 3 -6.84 32.86 -9.71
CA GLY A 3 -6.66 33.10 -11.16
C GLY A 3 -7.93 32.88 -11.99
N ALA A 4 -7.86 33.19 -13.29
CA ALA A 4 -8.96 33.05 -14.25
C ALA A 4 -8.47 32.45 -15.58
N GLY A 5 -9.32 31.68 -16.25
CA GLY A 5 -8.99 31.04 -17.53
C GLY A 5 -8.14 29.77 -17.36
N VAL A 6 -7.29 29.49 -18.34
CA VAL A 6 -6.45 28.28 -18.43
C VAL A 6 -5.38 28.20 -17.32
N ASP A 7 -5.07 29.33 -16.68
CA ASP A 7 -4.02 29.46 -15.66
C ASP A 7 -4.59 29.47 -14.22
N ALA A 8 -5.84 29.04 -14.05
CA ALA A 8 -6.47 29.01 -12.74
C ALA A 8 -5.85 27.89 -11.87
N GLU A 9 -5.21 28.27 -10.77
CA GLU A 9 -4.81 27.34 -9.72
C GLU A 9 -6.07 26.85 -8.97
N VAL A 10 -6.55 25.68 -9.38
CA VAL A 10 -7.55 24.93 -8.62
C VAL A 10 -6.81 24.18 -7.51
N ARG A 11 -6.59 24.84 -6.36
CA ARG A 11 -6.46 24.09 -5.11
C ARG A 11 -7.80 23.38 -4.92
N ALA A 12 -7.81 22.05 -5.04
CA ALA A 12 -8.96 21.23 -4.70
C ALA A 12 -9.32 21.54 -3.24
N LEU A 13 -10.31 22.41 -3.03
CA LEU A 13 -10.72 22.82 -1.68
C LEU A 13 -11.63 21.74 -1.08
N GLU A 14 -12.41 21.07 -1.92
CA GLU A 14 -13.26 19.92 -1.62
C GLU A 14 -13.70 19.25 -2.93
N ASP A 15 -13.56 17.93 -3.03
CA ASP A 15 -14.10 17.14 -4.15
C ASP A 15 -15.54 16.72 -3.83
N PHE A 16 -16.47 17.15 -4.67
CA PHE A 16 -17.90 16.84 -4.58
C PHE A 16 -18.33 15.77 -5.61
N SER A 17 -17.38 15.20 -6.34
CA SER A 17 -17.65 14.15 -7.32
C SER A 17 -18.02 12.86 -6.57
N VAL A 18 -19.23 12.36 -6.78
CA VAL A 18 -19.68 11.08 -6.23
C VAL A 18 -20.15 10.20 -7.37
N ARG A 19 -19.57 9.01 -7.49
CA ARG A 19 -19.96 8.01 -8.48
C ARG A 19 -21.22 7.27 -8.02
N PRO A 20 -22.04 6.72 -8.93
CA PRO A 20 -23.31 6.07 -8.57
C PRO A 20 -23.22 4.86 -7.61
N HIS A 21 -22.03 4.29 -7.42
CA HIS A 21 -21.79 3.12 -6.57
C HIS A 21 -20.99 3.46 -5.29
N GLU A 22 -20.68 4.73 -5.05
CA GLU A 22 -19.91 5.14 -3.89
C GLU A 22 -20.86 5.40 -2.71
N ASP A 23 -20.56 4.76 -1.57
CA ASP A 23 -21.25 5.04 -0.31
C ASP A 23 -20.63 6.27 0.41
N GLU A 24 -21.33 6.79 1.42
CA GLU A 24 -20.85 7.94 2.21
C GLU A 24 -19.49 7.68 2.87
N GLN A 25 -19.18 6.42 3.23
CA GLN A 25 -17.91 6.07 3.85
C GLN A 25 -16.75 6.09 2.84
N MET A 26 -16.98 5.63 1.62
CA MET A 26 -16.03 5.66 0.50
C MET A 26 -15.69 7.11 0.17
N VAL A 27 -16.70 7.96 0.02
CA VAL A 27 -16.50 9.39 -0.23
C VAL A 27 -15.73 10.05 0.92
N ALA A 28 -16.08 9.75 2.17
CA ALA A 28 -15.36 10.28 3.33
C ALA A 28 -13.88 9.85 3.37
N ARG A 29 -13.56 8.59 3.02
CA ARG A 29 -12.17 8.09 2.90
C ARG A 29 -11.41 8.81 1.79
N GLN A 30 -12.03 9.01 0.62
CA GLN A 30 -11.43 9.73 -0.50
C GLN A 30 -11.13 11.19 -0.14
N GLN A 31 -12.07 11.88 0.48
CA GLN A 31 -11.89 13.26 0.94
C GLN A 31 -10.80 13.36 2.01
N LEU A 32 -10.74 12.41 2.94
CA LEU A 32 -9.67 12.33 3.94
C LEU A 32 -8.30 12.16 3.25
N ALA A 33 -8.18 11.22 2.31
CA ALA A 33 -6.96 11.00 1.56
C ALA A 33 -6.51 12.26 0.80
N ALA A 34 -7.44 12.97 0.14
CA ALA A 34 -7.15 14.21 -0.56
C ALA A 34 -6.64 15.32 0.39
N ARG A 35 -7.23 15.44 1.58
CA ARG A 35 -6.80 16.41 2.60
C ARG A 35 -5.40 16.10 3.15
N LEU A 36 -5.12 14.83 3.46
CA LEU A 36 -3.79 14.38 3.92
C LEU A 36 -2.73 14.59 2.84
N PHE A 37 -3.09 14.35 1.58
CA PHE A 37 -2.18 14.59 0.46
C PHE A 37 -1.87 16.08 0.31
N ALA A 38 -2.89 16.93 0.39
CA ALA A 38 -2.75 18.38 0.31
C ALA A 38 -1.95 18.98 1.49
N SER A 39 -1.97 18.34 2.67
CA SER A 39 -1.13 18.74 3.81
C SER A 39 0.32 18.28 3.69
N GLY A 40 0.66 17.48 2.68
CA GLY A 40 2.00 16.91 2.48
C GLY A 40 2.27 15.64 3.29
N ASP A 41 1.28 15.10 4.00
CA ASP A 41 1.44 13.85 4.75
C ASP A 41 1.16 12.64 3.83
N HIS A 42 2.13 12.34 2.98
CA HIS A 42 2.00 11.27 1.98
C HIS A 42 1.96 9.87 2.61
N VAL A 43 2.57 9.68 3.79
CA VAL A 43 2.55 8.39 4.49
C VAL A 43 1.16 8.12 5.07
N ALA A 44 0.56 9.11 5.75
CA ALA A 44 -0.81 8.98 6.23
C ALA A 44 -1.80 8.83 5.08
N THR A 45 -1.59 9.55 3.97
CA THR A 45 -2.37 9.38 2.74
C THR A 45 -2.32 7.95 2.22
N ALA A 46 -1.14 7.35 2.08
CA ALA A 46 -1.04 5.97 1.62
C ALA A 46 -1.68 4.99 2.61
N ARG A 47 -1.52 5.22 3.92
CA ARG A 47 -2.14 4.39 4.97
C ARG A 47 -3.68 4.47 4.97
N SER A 48 -4.29 5.57 4.52
CA SER A 48 -5.76 5.64 4.46
C SER A 48 -6.36 4.66 3.44
N PHE A 49 -5.59 4.24 2.42
CA PHE A 49 -6.02 3.25 1.42
C PHE A 49 -5.81 1.80 1.85
N ARG A 50 -5.28 1.56 3.05
CA ARG A 50 -4.91 0.23 3.52
C ARG A 50 -6.08 -0.75 3.48
N LYS A 51 -7.25 -0.33 3.97
CA LYS A 51 -8.46 -1.16 3.99
C LYS A 51 -8.89 -1.57 2.57
N ASP A 52 -9.08 -0.57 1.70
CA ASP A 52 -9.48 -0.78 0.32
C ASP A 52 -8.47 -1.64 -0.46
N TYR A 53 -7.17 -1.54 -0.13
CA TYR A 53 -6.14 -2.39 -0.71
C TYR A 53 -6.36 -3.86 -0.38
N HIS A 54 -6.51 -4.20 0.91
CA HIS A 54 -6.67 -5.60 1.32
C HIS A 54 -8.01 -6.19 0.87
N GLU A 55 -9.10 -5.42 0.91
CA GLU A 55 -10.43 -5.85 0.43
C GLU A 55 -10.45 -6.16 -1.08
N ARG A 56 -9.71 -5.40 -1.89
CA ARG A 56 -9.62 -5.64 -3.35
C ARG A 56 -8.69 -6.79 -3.71
N HIS A 57 -7.72 -7.08 -2.84
CA HIS A 57 -6.65 -8.04 -3.10
C HIS A 57 -6.77 -9.25 -2.16
N GLU A 58 -7.99 -9.76 -1.99
CA GLU A 58 -8.27 -11.04 -1.35
C GLU A 58 -7.78 -12.18 -2.24
N GLY A 59 -6.50 -12.54 -2.08
CA GLY A 59 -5.95 -13.79 -2.61
C GLY A 59 -6.10 -14.91 -1.59
N LEU A 60 -6.25 -16.16 -2.04
CA LEU A 60 -6.22 -17.31 -1.13
C LEU A 60 -4.90 -17.30 -0.32
N PRO A 61 -4.96 -17.22 1.02
CA PRO A 61 -3.76 -17.29 1.83
C PRO A 61 -3.19 -18.72 1.74
N PRO A 62 -1.85 -18.89 1.66
CA PRO A 62 -1.21 -20.18 1.90
C PRO A 62 -1.65 -20.77 3.26
N ALA A 63 -1.51 -22.09 3.42
CA ALA A 63 -1.95 -22.79 4.63
C ALA A 63 -1.40 -22.19 5.95
N ASP A 64 -0.20 -21.61 5.92
CA ASP A 64 0.49 -21.05 7.09
C ASP A 64 0.42 -19.51 7.14
N ALA A 65 -0.35 -18.87 6.26
CA ALA A 65 -0.45 -17.42 6.24
C ALA A 65 -1.52 -16.91 7.24
N PRO A 66 -1.34 -15.69 7.79
CA PRO A 66 -2.33 -15.08 8.68
C PRO A 66 -3.71 -14.93 8.01
N PRO A 67 -4.80 -14.89 8.80
CA PRO A 67 -6.12 -14.52 8.30
C PRO A 67 -6.09 -13.16 7.61
N LEU A 68 -6.75 -13.04 6.44
CA LEU A 68 -6.78 -11.79 5.67
C LEU A 68 -7.46 -10.63 6.42
N GLU A 69 -8.38 -10.96 7.33
CA GLU A 69 -9.02 -10.00 8.24
C GLU A 69 -8.04 -9.36 9.21
N ASP A 70 -6.96 -10.06 9.57
CA ASP A 70 -5.85 -9.50 10.33
C ASP A 70 -4.84 -8.86 9.37
N MET A 71 -5.18 -7.62 8.99
CA MET A 71 -4.37 -6.83 8.08
C MET A 71 -2.96 -6.58 8.62
N GLU A 72 -2.80 -6.43 9.94
CA GLU A 72 -1.51 -6.18 10.56
C GLU A 72 -0.63 -7.43 10.52
N ALA A 73 -1.16 -8.59 10.91
CA ALA A 73 -0.43 -9.86 10.79
C ALA A 73 -0.10 -10.17 9.32
N THR A 74 -1.03 -9.91 8.41
CA THR A 74 -0.81 -10.08 6.96
C THR A 74 0.32 -9.19 6.45
N GLU A 75 0.38 -7.92 6.87
CA GLU A 75 1.45 -6.99 6.50
C GLU A 75 2.80 -7.39 7.11
N ARG A 76 2.82 -7.81 8.38
CA ARG A 76 4.02 -8.34 9.06
C ARG A 76 4.56 -9.60 8.38
N TYR A 77 3.68 -10.44 7.85
CA TYR A 77 4.06 -11.65 7.13
C TYR A 77 4.59 -11.35 5.71
N ARG A 78 3.91 -10.48 4.95
CA ARG A 78 4.22 -10.21 3.54
C ARG A 78 5.41 -9.27 3.36
N SER A 79 5.57 -8.27 4.22
CA SER A 79 6.58 -7.21 4.07
C SER A 79 8.03 -7.73 4.05
N PRO A 80 8.50 -8.50 5.05
CA PRO A 80 9.86 -9.06 5.01
C PRO A 80 10.04 -10.11 3.91
N ALA A 81 9.00 -10.90 3.61
CA ALA A 81 9.03 -11.86 2.50
C ALA A 81 9.19 -11.17 1.14
N TYR A 82 8.60 -9.97 0.97
CA TYR A 82 8.73 -9.17 -0.25
C TYR A 82 10.17 -8.64 -0.41
N LEU A 83 10.79 -8.16 0.67
CA LEU A 83 12.20 -7.75 0.66
C LEU A 83 13.14 -8.92 0.38
N THR A 84 12.88 -10.08 0.98
CA THR A 84 13.58 -11.34 0.67
C THR A 84 13.48 -11.67 -0.82
N GLY A 85 12.30 -11.47 -1.43
CA GLY A 85 12.11 -11.66 -2.86
C GLY A 85 12.89 -10.69 -3.74
N ILE A 86 12.96 -9.42 -3.35
CA ILE A 86 13.80 -8.44 -4.04
C ILE A 86 15.27 -8.86 -3.98
N GLN A 87 15.76 -9.26 -2.80
CA GLN A 87 17.12 -9.76 -2.63
C GLN A 87 17.38 -11.01 -3.47
N TRP A 88 16.42 -11.95 -3.50
CA TRP A 88 16.49 -13.16 -4.32
C TRP A 88 16.62 -12.84 -5.82
N VAL A 89 15.85 -11.87 -6.34
CA VAL A 89 15.94 -11.43 -7.75
C VAL A 89 17.31 -10.81 -8.03
N VAL A 90 17.81 -9.97 -7.13
CA VAL A 90 19.15 -9.37 -7.27
C VAL A 90 20.23 -10.46 -7.30
N ASP A 91 20.17 -11.43 -6.39
CA ASP A 91 21.12 -12.54 -6.33
C ASP A 91 21.03 -13.44 -7.56
N TYR A 92 19.82 -13.68 -8.07
CA TYR A 92 19.61 -14.44 -9.31
C TYR A 92 20.37 -13.81 -10.48
N TYR A 93 20.26 -12.49 -10.68
CA TYR A 93 20.92 -11.81 -11.79
C TYR A 93 22.40 -11.54 -11.56
N LEU A 94 22.84 -11.27 -10.33
CA LEU A 94 24.21 -10.85 -10.04
C LEU A 94 25.14 -11.99 -9.63
N LYS A 95 24.64 -13.01 -8.93
CA LYS A 95 25.44 -14.12 -8.40
C LYS A 95 25.17 -15.44 -9.11
N GLY A 96 23.99 -15.60 -9.74
CA GLY A 96 23.60 -16.82 -10.44
C GLY A 96 23.26 -18.01 -9.54
N ASP A 97 23.35 -17.85 -8.21
CA ASP A 97 23.02 -18.86 -7.21
C ASP A 97 21.93 -18.34 -6.27
N ALA A 98 20.69 -18.51 -6.71
CA ALA A 98 19.51 -18.18 -5.93
C ALA A 98 18.80 -19.47 -5.47
N SER A 99 18.12 -19.43 -4.33
CA SER A 99 17.38 -20.59 -3.81
C SER A 99 16.24 -20.98 -4.76
N TRP A 100 16.38 -22.10 -5.47
CA TRP A 100 15.37 -22.59 -6.42
C TRP A 100 14.06 -23.06 -5.77
N SER A 101 14.08 -23.34 -4.46
CA SER A 101 12.88 -23.74 -3.70
C SER A 101 12.13 -22.55 -3.11
N TRP A 102 12.72 -21.35 -3.13
CA TRP A 102 12.10 -20.17 -2.54
C TRP A 102 11.02 -19.60 -3.48
N PHE A 103 9.90 -19.19 -2.90
CA PHE A 103 8.83 -18.47 -3.58
C PHE A 103 8.21 -17.44 -2.64
N TYR A 104 7.67 -16.36 -3.20
CA TYR A 104 6.95 -15.36 -2.43
C TYR A 104 5.59 -15.93 -1.95
N PRO A 105 5.28 -15.90 -0.64
CA PRO A 105 4.14 -16.61 -0.07
C PRO A 105 2.84 -15.81 -0.12
N ALA A 106 2.60 -15.04 -1.17
CA ALA A 106 1.34 -14.36 -1.39
C ALA A 106 1.13 -14.05 -2.88
N HIS A 107 -0.12 -13.82 -3.27
CA HIS A 107 -0.47 -13.44 -4.63
C HIS A 107 -0.24 -11.97 -4.94
N TYR A 108 -0.26 -11.12 -3.91
CA TYR A 108 -0.13 -9.67 -4.03
C TYR A 108 0.98 -9.14 -3.14
N ALA A 109 1.64 -8.09 -3.62
CA ALA A 109 2.67 -7.37 -2.87
C ALA A 109 2.08 -6.71 -1.60
N PRO A 110 2.89 -6.38 -0.60
CA PRO A 110 2.51 -5.44 0.45
C PRO A 110 2.46 -4.01 -0.09
N MET A 111 1.77 -3.10 0.63
CA MET A 111 1.87 -1.67 0.35
C MET A 111 3.28 -1.16 0.70
N SER A 112 3.79 -0.18 -0.05
CA SER A 112 5.13 0.39 0.20
C SER A 112 5.30 0.96 1.61
N VAL A 113 4.24 1.55 2.18
CA VAL A 113 4.24 2.04 3.56
C VAL A 113 4.31 0.93 4.61
N SER A 114 3.78 -0.27 4.30
CA SER A 114 3.87 -1.44 5.16
C SER A 114 5.27 -2.05 5.09
N VAL A 115 5.85 -2.12 3.90
CA VAL A 115 7.27 -2.52 3.73
C VAL A 115 8.17 -1.62 4.54
N LEU A 116 8.03 -0.30 4.41
CA LEU A 116 8.84 0.65 5.17
C LEU A 116 8.67 0.46 6.68
N SER A 117 7.43 0.32 7.16
CA SER A 117 7.15 0.21 8.59
C SER A 117 7.80 -1.03 9.19
N HIS A 118 7.78 -2.18 8.49
CA HIS A 118 8.34 -3.44 9.00
C HIS A 118 9.82 -3.64 8.68
N ALA A 119 10.35 -3.01 7.63
CA ALA A 119 11.79 -3.02 7.34
C ALA A 119 12.58 -2.30 8.45
N MET A 120 12.00 -1.24 9.02
CA MET A 120 12.64 -0.48 10.09
C MET A 120 12.66 -1.21 11.43
N ASP A 121 11.77 -2.18 11.64
CA ASP A 121 11.74 -3.00 12.86
C ASP A 121 12.93 -3.99 12.93
N GLU A 122 13.55 -4.32 11.79
CA GLU A 122 14.61 -5.34 11.68
C GLU A 122 16.04 -4.77 11.58
N LEU A 123 16.20 -3.44 11.52
CA LEU A 123 17.53 -2.81 11.47
C LEU A 123 18.11 -2.67 12.88
N PRO A 124 19.34 -3.17 13.16
CA PRO A 124 20.00 -2.90 14.43
C PRO A 124 20.29 -1.39 14.59
N GLU A 125 20.16 -0.88 15.83
CA GLU A 125 20.52 0.51 16.20
C GLU A 125 21.97 0.88 15.85
#